data_AF-A0AAV7IY17-F1
#
_entry.id   AF-A0AAV7IY17-F1
#
_cell.length_a   1.000
_cell.length_b   1.000
_cell.length_c   1.000
_cell.angle_alpha   90.00
_cell.angle_beta   90.00
_cell.angle_gamma   90.00
#
_symmetry.space_group_name_H-M   'P 1'
#
loop_
_entity.id
_entity.type
_entity.pdbx_description
1 polymer ?
#
loop_
_entity_poly.entity_id
_entity_poly.type
_entity_poly.pdbx_seq_one_letter_code
_entity_poly.pdbx_strand_id
1 'polypeptide(L)'
;MSFEEVRVVFTCGICEMICDDYQHHPCLNDYDDVHLDENYYFYPLLGDKETSIRRAILRDGREGLIEDSIYGNKENCCQNSFKSPPETQKSTKRRNTAASKTSKKKLSDEEIEHLIIEVQNRIPLWNFNISLAERTREITVTLWEEVSAALNGK
;
A
#
# COMPACT_ATOMS: atom_id res chain seq x y z
N MET A 1 -11.65 36.59 -1.60
CA MET A 1 -11.08 35.25 -1.86
C MET A 1 -10.35 34.85 -0.60
N SER A 2 -10.93 33.95 0.18
CA SER A 2 -10.27 33.36 1.35
C SER A 2 -9.28 32.32 0.86
N PHE A 3 -8.02 32.44 1.26
CA PHE A 3 -7.07 31.34 1.12
C PHE A 3 -7.49 30.28 2.13
N GLU A 4 -7.88 29.10 1.65
CA GLU A 4 -8.01 27.92 2.51
C GLU A 4 -6.60 27.62 3.05
N GLU A 5 -6.46 27.73 4.37
CA GLU A 5 -5.21 27.45 5.06
C GLU A 5 -4.99 25.92 5.04
N VAL A 6 -3.99 25.46 4.29
CA VAL A 6 -3.62 24.04 4.26
C VAL A 6 -3.03 23.69 5.62
N ARG A 7 -3.74 22.84 6.37
CA ARG A 7 -3.33 22.36 7.69
C ARG A 7 -2.52 21.08 7.55
N VAL A 8 -1.32 21.05 8.15
CA VAL A 8 -0.53 19.84 8.28
C VAL A 8 -1.06 19.02 9.45
N VAL A 9 -1.22 17.71 9.22
CA VAL A 9 -1.65 16.73 10.23
C VAL A 9 -0.69 15.55 10.24
N PHE A 10 -0.63 14.85 11.36
CA PHE A 10 0.22 13.69 11.57
C PHE A 10 -0.63 12.44 11.74
N THR A 11 -0.09 11.27 11.39
CA THR A 11 -0.80 10.00 11.54
C THR A 11 0.01 9.01 12.37
N CYS A 12 -0.60 8.42 13.39
CA CYS A 12 0.07 7.44 14.23
C CYS A 12 0.29 6.12 13.49
N GLY A 13 1.52 5.64 13.37
CA GLY A 13 1.85 4.36 12.76
C GLY A 13 1.38 3.13 13.54
N ILE A 14 0.93 3.27 14.80
CA ILE A 14 0.43 2.17 15.64
C ILE A 14 -1.10 2.12 15.64
N CYS A 15 -1.76 3.26 15.89
CA CYS A 15 -3.22 3.30 16.03
C CYS A 15 -3.96 3.91 14.82
N GLU A 16 -3.24 4.51 13.85
CA GLU A 16 -3.76 5.31 12.72
C GLU A 16 -4.64 6.49 13.11
N MET A 17 -4.54 6.96 14.36
CA MET A 17 -5.16 8.22 14.75
C MET A 17 -4.46 9.38 14.04
N ILE A 18 -5.26 10.27 13.46
CA ILE A 18 -4.80 11.53 12.88
C ILE A 18 -4.84 12.60 13.98
N CYS A 19 -3.73 13.32 14.16
CA CYS A 19 -3.59 14.35 15.20
C CYS A 19 -2.77 15.55 14.71
N ASP A 20 -2.94 16.69 15.39
CA ASP A 20 -2.24 17.94 15.07
C ASP A 20 -0.88 18.06 15.74
N ASP A 21 -0.71 17.38 16.87
CA ASP A 21 0.55 17.26 17.61
C ASP A 21 0.73 15.80 18.00
N TYR A 22 1.85 15.20 17.59
CA TYR A 22 2.17 13.81 17.90
C TYR A 22 2.99 13.67 19.19
N GLN A 23 3.60 14.73 19.73
CA GLN A 23 4.58 14.64 20.82
C GLN A 23 4.00 14.02 22.10
N HIS A 24 2.70 14.17 22.32
CA HIS A 24 1.98 13.67 23.50
C HIS A 24 1.06 12.48 23.18
N HIS A 25 1.28 11.83 22.03
CA HIS A 25 0.40 10.77 21.58
C HIS A 25 0.56 9.51 22.48
N PRO A 26 -0.53 8.89 22.99
CA PRO A 26 -0.44 7.80 23.98
C PRO A 26 0.43 6.60 23.56
N CYS A 27 0.49 6.30 22.25
CA CYS A 27 1.34 5.23 21.71
C CYS A 27 2.86 5.49 21.85
N LEU A 28 3.28 6.68 22.29
CA LEU A 28 4.68 7.06 22.46
C LEU A 28 5.13 7.07 23.93
N ASN A 29 4.22 6.89 24.88
CA ASN A 29 4.51 7.07 26.32
C ASN A 29 5.66 6.19 26.84
N ASP A 30 5.86 5.01 26.24
CA ASP A 30 6.87 4.04 26.65
C ASP A 30 8.13 4.08 25.76
N TYR A 31 8.31 5.14 24.97
CA TYR A 31 9.39 5.27 23.99
C TYR A 31 10.09 6.62 24.11
N ASP A 32 11.43 6.59 24.03
CA ASP A 32 12.26 7.78 24.18
C ASP A 32 12.41 8.58 22.87
N ASP A 33 12.24 7.92 21.72
CA ASP A 33 12.47 8.50 20.40
C ASP A 33 11.35 8.15 19.41
N VAL A 34 11.23 8.96 18.36
CA VAL A 34 10.18 8.85 17.33
C VAL A 34 10.81 9.01 15.94
N HIS A 35 10.39 8.17 15.01
CA HIS A 35 10.64 8.35 13.59
C HIS A 35 9.43 9.01 12.92
N LEU A 36 9.65 10.08 12.16
CA LEU A 36 8.64 10.75 11.35
C LEU A 36 9.03 10.61 9.88
N ASP A 37 8.12 10.09 9.06
CA ASP A 37 8.36 9.90 7.62
C ASP A 37 7.90 11.10 6.77
N GLU A 38 8.15 11.02 5.47
CA GLU A 38 7.79 12.05 4.49
C GLU A 38 6.27 12.27 4.35
N ASN A 39 5.45 11.29 4.77
CA ASN A 39 4.00 11.33 4.70
C ASN A 39 3.37 11.77 6.03
N TYR A 40 4.17 12.30 6.96
CA TYR A 40 3.74 12.70 8.30
C TYR A 40 3.20 11.54 9.15
N TYR A 41 3.58 10.30 8.84
CA TYR A 41 3.38 9.20 9.78
C TYR A 41 4.50 9.18 10.80
N PHE A 42 4.12 9.01 12.07
CA PHE A 42 5.06 8.89 13.17
C PHE A 42 5.02 7.50 13.80
N TYR A 43 6.20 7.01 14.18
CA TYR A 43 6.42 5.66 14.69
C TYR A 43 7.33 5.73 15.91
N PRO A 44 7.01 5.11 17.05
CA PRO A 44 7.96 5.03 18.15
C PRO A 44 9.19 4.21 17.75
N LEU A 45 10.36 4.65 18.21
CA LEU A 45 11.64 3.98 18.02
C LEU A 45 12.02 3.18 19.27
N LEU A 46 12.61 2.01 19.05
CA LEU A 46 13.27 1.25 20.10
C LEU A 46 14.59 1.92 20.50
N GLY A 47 15.18 1.48 21.61
CA GLY A 47 16.41 2.07 22.16
C GLY A 47 17.64 1.97 21.25
N ASP A 48 17.59 1.18 20.18
CA ASP A 48 18.60 1.13 19.13
C ASP A 48 18.55 2.34 18.18
N LYS A 49 17.46 3.12 18.21
CA LYS A 49 17.15 4.26 17.32
C LYS A 49 17.10 3.91 15.83
N GLU A 50 17.07 2.62 15.50
CA GLU A 50 17.05 2.12 14.12
C GLU A 50 15.77 1.33 13.83
N THR A 51 15.14 0.78 14.86
CA THR A 51 13.95 -0.07 14.73
C THR A 51 12.71 0.69 15.19
N SER A 52 11.72 0.81 14.31
CA SER A 52 10.43 1.44 14.58
C SER A 52 9.35 0.39 14.81
N ILE A 53 8.36 0.70 15.66
CA ILE A 53 7.17 -0.14 15.85
C ILE A 53 6.00 0.43 15.05
N ARG A 54 5.37 -0.40 14.22
CA ARG A 54 4.19 0.01 13.44
C ARG A 54 3.16 -1.08 13.30
N ARG A 55 1.92 -0.69 13.02
CA ARG A 55 0.84 -1.58 12.63
C ARG A 55 1.09 -2.09 11.21
N ALA A 56 0.85 -3.39 11.03
CA ALA A 56 0.90 -4.04 9.73
C ALA A 56 -0.05 -5.24 9.67
N ILE A 57 -0.32 -5.68 8.45
CA ILE A 57 -1.02 -6.94 8.20
C ILE A 57 0.01 -8.07 8.18
N LEU A 58 -0.19 -9.05 9.05
CA LEU A 58 0.64 -10.23 9.18
C LEU A 58 0.33 -11.24 8.06
N ARG A 59 1.15 -12.32 7.99
CA ARG A 59 1.01 -13.36 6.96
C ARG A 59 -0.33 -14.10 7.00
N ASP A 60 -0.97 -14.13 8.15
CA ASP A 60 -2.28 -14.73 8.38
C ASP A 60 -3.44 -13.76 8.16
N GLY A 61 -3.17 -12.57 7.61
CA GLY A 61 -4.18 -11.55 7.32
C GLY A 61 -4.67 -10.77 8.53
N ARG A 62 -4.16 -11.04 9.74
CA ARG A 62 -4.51 -10.28 10.93
C ARG A 62 -3.67 -9.02 11.04
N GLU A 63 -4.24 -7.99 11.68
CA GLU A 63 -3.48 -6.83 12.11
C GLU A 63 -2.61 -7.18 13.31
N GLY A 64 -1.38 -6.67 13.31
CA GLY A 64 -0.46 -6.78 14.42
C GLY A 64 0.57 -5.66 14.41
N LEU A 65 1.42 -5.64 15.42
CA LEU A 65 2.58 -4.75 15.46
C LEU A 65 3.80 -5.49 14.93
N ILE A 66 4.60 -4.80 14.13
CA ILE A 66 5.88 -5.28 13.61
C ILE A 66 6.99 -4.28 13.96
N GLU A 67 8.20 -4.82 14.06
CA GLU A 67 9.45 -4.08 14.09
C GLU A 67 9.93 -3.85 12.66
N ASP A 68 10.22 -2.60 12.29
CA ASP A 68 10.67 -2.22 10.95
C ASP A 68 11.91 -1.32 11.05
N SER A 69 12.98 -1.69 10.35
CA SER A 69 14.24 -0.95 10.35
C SER A 69 14.16 0.26 9.43
N ILE A 70 14.39 1.46 9.97
CA ILE A 70 14.24 2.73 9.23
C ILE A 70 15.30 2.94 8.14
N TYR A 71 16.44 2.23 8.20
CA TYR A 71 17.52 2.30 7.20
C TYR A 71 17.50 1.14 6.19
N GLY A 72 16.57 0.20 6.37
CA GLY A 72 16.21 -0.82 5.41
C GLY A 72 17.12 -2.05 5.38
N ASN A 73 16.50 -3.21 5.61
CA ASN A 73 16.47 -4.19 4.54
C ASN A 73 15.09 -4.12 3.86
N LYS A 74 15.04 -3.64 2.61
CA LYS A 74 13.84 -3.47 1.78
C LYS A 74 13.19 -4.81 1.33
N GLU A 75 13.45 -5.89 2.06
CA GLU A 75 13.01 -7.25 1.75
C GLU A 75 11.79 -7.69 2.57
N ASN A 76 11.44 -6.99 3.66
CA ASN A 76 10.26 -7.31 4.47
C ASN A 76 9.26 -6.17 4.65
N CYS A 77 9.42 -5.06 3.92
CA CYS A 77 8.34 -4.10 3.82
C CYS A 77 7.18 -4.79 3.08
N CYS A 78 5.99 -4.83 3.66
CA CYS A 78 4.80 -5.39 3.04
C CYS A 78 4.57 -4.73 1.67
N GLN A 79 5.10 -5.34 0.60
CA GLN A 79 5.14 -4.77 -0.74
C GLN A 79 3.76 -4.85 -1.39
N ASN A 80 2.91 -3.87 -1.07
CA ASN A 80 2.04 -3.27 -2.08
C ASN A 80 2.78 -2.07 -2.70
N SER A 81 3.98 -2.34 -3.21
CA SER A 81 4.59 -1.49 -4.22
C SER A 81 4.35 -2.19 -5.54
N PHE A 82 3.67 -1.52 -6.46
CA PHE A 82 3.63 -1.89 -7.87
C PHE A 82 5.08 -2.06 -8.35
N LYS A 83 5.61 -3.28 -8.34
CA LYS A 83 6.90 -3.58 -8.95
C LYS A 83 6.71 -3.54 -10.46
N SER A 84 7.07 -2.42 -11.07
CA SER A 84 7.54 -2.41 -12.45
C SER A 84 8.64 -3.48 -12.60
N PRO A 85 8.67 -4.28 -13.69
CA PRO A 85 9.66 -5.33 -13.86
C PRO A 85 11.10 -4.79 -13.87
N PRO A 86 12.09 -5.56 -13.37
CA PRO A 86 13.46 -5.10 -13.19
C PRO A 86 14.23 -5.01 -14.52
N GLU A 87 14.81 -3.85 -14.80
CA GLU A 87 15.84 -3.66 -15.82
C GLU A 87 17.19 -4.17 -15.28
N THR A 88 17.62 -5.35 -15.73
CA THR A 88 18.98 -5.86 -15.50
C THR A 88 19.86 -5.52 -16.70
N GLN A 89 20.75 -4.54 -16.56
CA GLN A 89 21.82 -4.29 -17.53
C GLN A 89 23.12 -4.96 -17.07
N LYS A 90 23.51 -6.07 -17.73
CA LYS A 90 24.93 -6.42 -17.98
C LYS A 90 25.08 -7.02 -19.39
N SER A 91 25.57 -6.16 -20.28
CA SER A 91 26.37 -6.37 -21.52
C SER A 91 26.39 -7.74 -22.26
N THR A 92 25.89 -7.69 -23.50
CA THR A 92 26.44 -8.27 -24.76
C THR A 92 26.65 -9.79 -24.90
N LYS A 93 25.73 -10.46 -25.62
CA LYS A 93 25.95 -11.11 -26.95
C LYS A 93 24.66 -11.76 -27.52
N ARG A 94 24.15 -11.15 -28.60
CA ARG A 94 23.33 -11.65 -29.74
C ARG A 94 22.55 -12.98 -29.62
N ARG A 95 21.21 -12.90 -29.78
CA ARG A 95 20.46 -13.55 -30.90
C ARG A 95 19.01 -13.03 -30.99
N ASN A 96 18.58 -12.73 -32.21
CA ASN A 96 17.26 -12.18 -32.56
C ASN A 96 16.14 -13.19 -32.29
N THR A 97 15.07 -12.77 -31.62
CA THR A 97 13.70 -13.26 -31.82
C THR A 97 12.71 -12.13 -31.59
N ALA A 98 11.67 -12.06 -32.42
CA ALA A 98 10.80 -10.90 -32.61
C ALA A 98 10.01 -10.52 -31.34
N ALA A 99 10.25 -9.32 -30.83
CA ALA A 99 9.48 -8.73 -29.74
C ALA A 99 8.11 -8.26 -30.28
N SER A 100 7.04 -8.94 -29.84
CA SER A 100 5.69 -8.43 -29.97
C SER A 100 5.58 -7.14 -29.15
N LYS A 101 5.37 -6.01 -29.83
CA LYS A 101 5.03 -4.74 -29.19
C LYS A 101 3.66 -4.88 -28.53
N THR A 102 3.59 -5.08 -27.22
CA THR A 102 2.35 -4.86 -26.47
C THR A 102 2.19 -3.35 -26.29
N SER A 103 1.57 -2.71 -27.28
CA SER A 103 1.06 -1.36 -27.15
C SER A 103 0.06 -1.35 -25.99
N LYS A 104 0.30 -0.52 -24.95
CA LYS A 104 -0.67 -0.26 -23.89
C LYS A 104 -1.97 0.24 -24.54
N LYS A 105 -2.95 -0.63 -24.73
CA LYS A 105 -4.27 -0.24 -25.23
C LYS A 105 -4.95 0.55 -24.12
N LYS A 106 -5.31 1.80 -24.43
CA LYS A 106 -6.24 2.58 -23.61
C LYS A 106 -7.61 1.87 -23.70
N LEU A 107 -8.23 1.59 -22.55
CA LEU A 107 -9.58 1.04 -22.50
C LEU A 107 -10.55 2.03 -23.17
N SER A 108 -11.54 1.52 -23.92
CA SER A 108 -12.64 2.35 -24.42
C SER A 108 -13.56 2.78 -23.28
N ASP A 109 -14.39 3.79 -23.51
CA ASP A 109 -15.32 4.27 -22.50
C ASP A 109 -16.31 3.16 -22.10
N GLU A 110 -16.75 2.32 -23.05
CA GLU A 110 -17.60 1.16 -22.75
C GLU A 110 -16.88 0.09 -21.92
N GLU A 111 -15.59 -0.13 -22.15
CA GLU A 111 -14.77 -1.05 -21.34
C GLU A 111 -14.58 -0.53 -19.91
N ILE A 112 -14.43 0.79 -19.75
CA ILE A 112 -14.34 1.45 -18.43
C ILE A 112 -15.67 1.32 -17.68
N GLU A 113 -16.79 1.62 -18.32
CA GLU A 113 -18.12 1.48 -17.70
C GLU A 113 -18.38 0.03 -17.25
N HIS A 114 -18.01 -0.93 -18.09
CA HIS A 114 -18.16 -2.35 -17.73
C HIS A 114 -17.27 -2.75 -16.55
N LEU A 115 -16.02 -2.26 -16.51
CA LEU A 115 -15.13 -2.46 -15.36
C LEU A 115 -15.69 -1.84 -14.08
N ILE A 116 -16.23 -0.62 -14.15
CA ILE A 116 -16.83 0.05 -12.98
C ILE A 116 -18.00 -0.77 -12.43
N ILE A 117 -18.88 -1.27 -13.30
CA ILE A 117 -20.02 -2.13 -12.90
C ILE A 117 -19.52 -3.39 -12.18
N GLU A 118 -18.55 -4.09 -12.75
CA GLU A 118 -18.01 -5.32 -12.17
C GLU A 118 -17.32 -5.08 -10.81
N VAL A 119 -16.61 -3.96 -10.66
CA VAL A 119 -16.02 -3.56 -9.38
C VAL A 119 -17.12 -3.20 -8.38
N GLN A 120 -18.13 -2.44 -8.77
CA GLN A 120 -19.24 -2.04 -7.88
C GLN A 120 -20.03 -3.25 -7.36
N ASN A 121 -20.20 -4.29 -8.15
CA ASN A 121 -20.87 -5.54 -7.76
C ASN A 121 -20.11 -6.31 -6.65
N ARG A 122 -18.81 -6.03 -6.47
CA ARG A 122 -17.97 -6.70 -5.49
C ARG A 122 -17.60 -5.73 -4.38
N ILE A 123 -18.51 -5.60 -3.40
CA ILE A 123 -18.41 -4.70 -2.24
C ILE A 123 -17.00 -4.70 -1.60
N PRO A 124 -16.31 -5.85 -1.40
CA PRO A 124 -14.97 -5.86 -0.81
C PRO A 124 -13.88 -5.17 -1.63
N LEU A 125 -14.11 -4.84 -2.90
CA LEU A 125 -13.12 -4.12 -3.72
C LEU A 125 -13.12 -2.62 -3.47
N TRP A 126 -14.26 -2.03 -3.09
CA TRP A 126 -14.41 -0.57 -3.01
C TRP A 126 -14.97 -0.06 -1.67
N ASN A 127 -15.69 -0.87 -0.89
CA ASN A 127 -16.29 -0.42 0.36
C ASN A 127 -15.31 -0.58 1.54
N PHE A 128 -14.74 0.51 2.03
CA PHE A 128 -13.81 0.53 3.18
C PHE A 128 -14.52 0.56 4.55
N ASN A 129 -15.85 0.57 4.57
CA ASN A 129 -16.62 0.47 5.82
C ASN A 129 -16.90 -0.98 6.25
N ILE A 130 -16.62 -1.97 5.40
CA ILE A 130 -16.74 -3.39 5.80
C ILE A 130 -15.46 -3.85 6.50
N SER A 131 -15.54 -4.93 7.28
CA SER A 131 -14.41 -5.39 8.08
C SER A 131 -13.27 -5.90 7.19
N LEU A 132 -12.02 -5.79 7.65
CA LEU A 132 -10.87 -6.33 6.93
C LEU A 132 -10.91 -7.85 6.79
N ALA A 133 -11.60 -8.55 7.69
CA ALA A 133 -11.86 -9.99 7.56
C ALA A 133 -12.63 -10.33 6.28
N GLU A 134 -13.45 -9.41 5.78
CA GLU A 134 -14.20 -9.53 4.53
C GLU A 134 -13.41 -9.00 3.32
N ARG A 135 -12.23 -8.41 3.55
CA ARG A 135 -11.35 -7.79 2.55
C ARG A 135 -9.91 -8.26 2.64
N THR A 136 -9.70 -9.49 3.09
CA THR A 136 -8.35 -10.04 3.17
C THR A 136 -7.68 -10.01 1.79
N ARG A 137 -6.34 -10.08 1.79
CA ARG A 137 -5.58 -10.13 0.54
C ARG A 137 -6.06 -11.26 -0.37
N GLU A 138 -6.36 -12.41 0.20
CA GLU A 138 -6.86 -13.58 -0.52
C GLU A 138 -8.20 -13.27 -1.19
N ILE A 139 -9.15 -12.70 -0.44
CA ILE A 139 -10.47 -12.31 -0.96
C ILE A 139 -10.33 -11.28 -2.08
N THR A 140 -9.54 -10.23 -1.87
CA THR A 140 -9.36 -9.18 -2.87
C THR A 140 -8.67 -9.68 -4.14
N VAL A 141 -7.68 -10.56 -4.04
CA VAL A 141 -7.06 -11.21 -5.21
C VAL A 141 -8.08 -12.04 -5.97
N THR A 142 -8.83 -12.90 -5.29
CA THR A 142 -9.88 -13.72 -5.92
C THR A 142 -10.94 -12.86 -6.62
N LEU A 143 -11.39 -11.77 -5.98
CA LEU A 143 -12.37 -10.87 -6.57
C LEU A 143 -11.82 -10.13 -7.80
N TRP A 144 -10.54 -9.74 -7.82
CA TRP A 144 -9.91 -9.16 -9.01
C TRP A 144 -9.76 -10.19 -10.14
N GLU A 145 -9.47 -11.44 -9.82
CA GLU A 145 -9.47 -12.53 -10.81
C GLU A 145 -10.86 -12.74 -11.42
N GLU A 146 -11.92 -12.69 -10.61
CA GLU A 146 -13.30 -12.76 -11.08
C GLU A 146 -13.68 -11.56 -11.97
N VAL A 147 -13.28 -10.34 -11.60
CA VAL A 147 -13.50 -9.14 -12.42
C VAL A 147 -12.78 -9.29 -13.76
N SER A 148 -11.52 -9.73 -13.75
CA SER A 148 -10.78 -9.95 -15.00
C SER A 148 -11.44 -11.04 -15.84
N ALA A 149 -11.90 -12.15 -15.24
CA ALA A 149 -12.63 -13.20 -15.95
C ALA A 149 -13.94 -12.69 -16.59
N ALA A 150 -14.69 -11.83 -15.89
CA ALA A 150 -15.91 -11.20 -16.40
C ALA A 150 -15.63 -10.25 -17.58
N LEU A 151 -14.46 -9.62 -17.60
CA LEU A 151 -13.98 -8.73 -18.68
C LEU A 151 -13.20 -9.48 -19.78
N ASN A 152 -13.39 -10.80 -19.89
CA ASN A 152 -12.71 -11.68 -20.86
C ASN A 152 -11.18 -11.74 -20.73
N GLY A 153 -10.65 -11.61 -19.50
CA GLY A 153 -9.23 -11.76 -19.18
C GLY A 153 -8.35 -10.59 -19.61
N LYS A 154 -8.94 -9.40 -19.78
CA LYS A 154 -8.22 -8.14 -20.01
C LYS A 154 -7.80 -7.48 -18.70
#